data_AF-A0A0A0E9Z6-F1
#
_entry.id   AF-A0A0A0E9Z6-F1
#
_cell.length_a   1.000
_cell.length_b   1.000
_cell.length_c   1.000
_cell.angle_alpha   90.00
_cell.angle_beta   90.00
_cell.angle_gamma   90.00
#
_symmetry.space_group_name_H-M   'P 1'
#
loop_
_entity.id
_entity.type
_entity.pdbx_description
1 polymer ?
#
loop_
_entity_poly.entity_id
_entity_poly.type
_entity_poly.pdbx_seq_one_letter_code
_entity_poly.pdbx_strand_id
1 'polypeptide(L)'
;MPYWPGYSDISPQCRATYLEWLATGRSDASYNPGYMFLYFYGLERRFFVDQSNEDAKEIVQEVRRLQSLYPDNHSVRRYLGEFLDIAMIAETDLDAIEPIFEKQGWELPFSLKYAIGAQIDKGENLTADWLLSWFICHPETNLRTPATRCRDEFAALFRMRFDRRFPDGLKVTKPRKSLTASYRAASSEFQGSANPTVDGKPVPDISGLRKPVEIAQELADEVMNDLDKLSRFLGRNPDGRGSVEAHALLPSELWDAFPSEEMDHLKSWASDIVDRGGLVPLEEVIGRLEGETNEKIGKRQMTGAADALARLGFGLAPDPRFALRSPKAEEPVVLFSLGEPIERLEEVSDSYRSALIELALGSFVVHADGRIAEPERRALEDQVSAATLSDQERRRLRANLEWFLAVPPDMALLRRKLKEVGQDNQAAMRAALVGAAHADGIIHSDEVASIEKVYKALGLDPALAYSDLHAGEVSDGPRTVRASQPGRPGEAIPELEKASGPKLDASRIAAIRSDTERVSSVLGQIFDVEEEESGASGPASQSQLAGLDSKHGALVLELVTREHWSETEFETICASHGLMASGALEVVNEWAFETYDEALLDEYDGYDVSPEIAEAVKEKMSAEGRDV
;
A
#
# COMPACT_ATOMS: atom_id res chain seq x y z
N MET A 1 52.46 -23.12 -20.36
CA MET A 1 53.11 -22.49 -19.19
C MET A 1 52.59 -23.17 -17.93
N PRO A 2 53.43 -23.52 -16.95
CA PRO A 2 52.97 -24.10 -15.68
C PRO A 2 52.17 -23.08 -14.85
N TYR A 3 51.41 -23.57 -13.87
CA TYR A 3 50.53 -22.74 -13.02
C TYR A 3 51.30 -21.72 -12.15
N TRP A 4 52.55 -22.04 -11.78
CA TRP A 4 53.48 -21.16 -11.06
C TRP A 4 54.75 -21.02 -11.90
N PRO A 5 54.79 -20.09 -12.87
CA PRO A 5 55.91 -20.00 -13.80
C PRO A 5 57.15 -19.38 -13.14
N GLY A 6 58.29 -20.06 -13.27
CA GLY A 6 59.61 -19.46 -13.06
C GLY A 6 60.26 -19.14 -14.41
N TYR A 7 60.86 -17.96 -14.58
CA TYR A 7 61.47 -17.57 -15.86
C TYR A 7 62.56 -18.54 -16.32
N SER A 8 63.33 -19.13 -15.39
CA SER A 8 64.34 -20.15 -15.66
C SER A 8 63.75 -21.46 -16.20
N ASP A 9 62.52 -21.79 -15.82
CA ASP A 9 61.93 -23.12 -15.97
C ASP A 9 60.96 -23.20 -17.16
N ILE A 10 60.48 -22.04 -17.64
CA ILE A 10 59.67 -21.96 -18.85
C ILE A 10 60.51 -22.15 -20.12
N SER A 11 59.88 -22.67 -21.18
CA SER A 11 60.56 -22.93 -22.46
C SER A 11 61.08 -21.65 -23.12
N PRO A 12 62.07 -21.73 -24.02
CA PRO A 12 62.56 -20.58 -24.77
C PRO A 12 61.46 -19.80 -25.51
N GLN A 13 60.45 -20.49 -26.05
CA GLN A 13 59.30 -19.85 -26.69
C GLN A 13 58.49 -19.01 -25.71
N CYS A 14 58.20 -19.56 -24.51
CA CYS A 14 57.48 -18.80 -23.48
C CYS A 14 58.30 -17.57 -23.03
N ARG A 15 59.63 -17.69 -22.93
CA ARG A 15 60.48 -16.54 -22.59
C ARG A 15 60.41 -15.45 -23.66
N ALA A 16 60.44 -15.82 -24.93
CA ALA A 16 60.29 -14.86 -26.03
C ALA A 16 58.93 -14.13 -25.96
N THR A 17 57.83 -14.87 -25.76
CA THR A 17 56.49 -14.30 -25.59
C THR A 17 56.39 -13.38 -24.37
N TYR A 18 57.03 -13.73 -23.25
CA TYR A 18 57.10 -12.86 -22.07
C TYR A 18 57.80 -11.53 -22.38
N LEU A 19 58.97 -11.59 -23.02
CA LEU A 19 59.74 -10.39 -23.38
C LEU A 19 58.99 -9.52 -24.39
N GLU A 20 58.27 -10.13 -25.33
CA GLU A 20 57.40 -9.41 -26.27
C GLU A 20 56.28 -8.68 -25.52
N TRP A 21 55.58 -9.35 -24.60
CA TRP A 21 54.54 -8.74 -23.78
C TRP A 21 55.06 -7.56 -22.92
N LEU A 22 56.28 -7.67 -22.40
CA LEU A 22 56.93 -6.55 -21.71
C LEU A 22 57.23 -5.38 -22.64
N ALA A 23 57.73 -5.66 -23.85
CA ALA A 23 58.11 -4.65 -24.83
C ALA A 23 56.90 -3.90 -25.44
N THR A 24 55.72 -4.54 -25.49
CA THR A 24 54.47 -3.94 -25.98
C THR A 24 53.67 -3.20 -24.90
N GLY A 25 54.31 -2.88 -23.76
CA GLY A 25 53.70 -2.04 -22.72
C GLY A 25 52.75 -2.77 -21.78
N ARG A 26 52.83 -4.12 -21.69
CA ARG A 26 52.15 -4.90 -20.63
C ARG A 26 50.64 -4.65 -20.53
N SER A 27 49.98 -4.45 -21.67
CA SER A 27 48.57 -4.01 -21.73
C SER A 27 47.69 -4.94 -22.57
N ASP A 28 48.26 -5.92 -23.27
CA ASP A 28 47.47 -6.91 -23.99
C ASP A 28 47.02 -8.03 -23.04
N ALA A 29 45.74 -8.01 -22.70
CA ALA A 29 45.10 -8.99 -21.81
C ALA A 29 44.82 -10.34 -22.50
N SER A 30 45.00 -10.46 -23.83
CA SER A 30 44.84 -11.73 -24.55
C SER A 30 45.96 -12.74 -24.25
N TYR A 31 47.09 -12.24 -23.75
CA TYR A 31 48.21 -13.07 -23.32
C TYR A 31 47.84 -13.88 -22.08
N ASN A 32 48.44 -15.07 -21.96
CA ASN A 32 48.24 -15.92 -20.77
C ASN A 32 48.62 -15.13 -19.49
N PRO A 33 47.73 -15.04 -18.47
CA PRO A 33 47.98 -14.27 -17.25
C PRO A 33 49.24 -14.68 -16.48
N GLY A 34 49.77 -15.89 -16.69
CA GLY A 34 51.03 -16.31 -16.10
C GLY A 34 52.23 -15.43 -16.49
N TYR A 35 52.19 -14.75 -17.65
CA TYR A 35 53.19 -13.74 -18.03
C TYR A 35 53.09 -12.49 -17.16
N MET A 36 51.87 -12.03 -16.86
CA MET A 36 51.64 -10.94 -15.93
C MET A 36 52.12 -11.33 -14.53
N PHE A 37 51.85 -12.57 -14.07
CA PHE A 37 52.33 -13.05 -12.78
C PHE A 37 53.85 -13.07 -12.68
N LEU A 38 54.58 -13.49 -13.74
CA LEU A 38 56.04 -13.39 -13.79
C LEU A 38 56.55 -11.96 -13.55
N TYR A 39 55.86 -10.98 -14.13
CA TYR A 39 56.19 -9.57 -13.92
C TYR A 39 55.82 -9.10 -12.51
N PHE A 40 54.63 -9.47 -12.03
CA PHE A 40 54.14 -9.17 -10.69
C PHE A 40 55.05 -9.75 -9.60
N TYR A 41 55.65 -10.93 -9.77
CA TYR A 41 56.63 -11.48 -8.82
C TYR A 41 57.82 -10.55 -8.59
N GLY A 42 58.27 -9.86 -9.64
CA GLY A 42 59.32 -8.84 -9.54
C GLY A 42 58.86 -7.62 -8.74
N LEU A 43 57.64 -7.12 -8.99
CA LEU A 43 57.04 -6.01 -8.25
C LEU A 43 56.85 -6.35 -6.77
N GLU A 44 56.30 -7.53 -6.51
CA GLU A 44 56.05 -8.09 -5.18
C GLU A 44 57.35 -8.20 -4.37
N ARG A 45 58.42 -8.74 -4.96
CA ARG A 45 59.73 -8.81 -4.33
C ARG A 45 60.32 -7.42 -4.08
N ARG A 46 60.22 -6.52 -5.06
CA ARG A 46 60.77 -5.16 -4.96
C ARG A 46 60.12 -4.36 -3.82
N PHE A 47 58.82 -4.55 -3.63
CA PHE A 47 58.07 -3.90 -2.56
C PHE A 47 58.37 -4.50 -1.18
N PHE A 48 58.25 -5.83 -1.02
CA PHE A 48 58.31 -6.46 0.30
C PHE A 48 59.71 -6.83 0.78
N VAL A 49 60.56 -7.31 -0.13
CA VAL A 49 61.88 -7.87 0.22
C VAL A 49 62.96 -6.81 0.08
N ASP A 50 63.00 -6.13 -1.07
CA ASP A 50 64.00 -5.08 -1.30
C ASP A 50 63.66 -3.78 -0.56
N GLN A 51 62.38 -3.57 -0.21
CA GLN A 51 61.86 -2.39 0.52
C GLN A 51 62.29 -1.05 -0.11
N SER A 52 62.15 -0.93 -1.44
CA SER A 52 62.45 0.31 -2.15
C SER A 52 61.37 1.37 -1.93
N ASN A 53 61.58 2.29 -0.98
CA ASN A 53 60.65 3.40 -0.72
C ASN A 53 60.54 4.38 -1.90
N GLU A 54 61.56 4.46 -2.76
CA GLU A 54 61.57 5.36 -3.93
C GLU A 54 60.56 4.92 -5.00
N ASP A 55 60.40 3.60 -5.19
CA ASP A 55 59.56 3.02 -6.25
C ASP A 55 58.16 2.61 -5.75
N ALA A 56 57.91 2.67 -4.43
CA ALA A 56 56.73 2.09 -3.79
C ALA A 56 55.41 2.57 -4.41
N LYS A 57 55.27 3.89 -4.64
CA LYS A 57 54.08 4.49 -5.25
C LYS A 57 53.84 4.02 -6.68
N GLU A 58 54.90 3.95 -7.48
CA GLU A 58 54.83 3.51 -8.88
C GLU A 58 54.46 2.02 -8.96
N ILE A 59 55.02 1.20 -8.06
CA ILE A 59 54.68 -0.22 -7.94
C ILE A 59 53.19 -0.39 -7.61
N VAL A 60 52.67 0.34 -6.61
CA VAL A 60 51.25 0.26 -6.23
C VAL A 60 50.34 0.67 -7.38
N GLN A 61 50.69 1.74 -8.12
CA GLN A 61 49.94 2.17 -9.30
C GLN A 61 49.96 1.11 -10.41
N GLU A 62 51.12 0.50 -10.68
CA GLU A 62 51.23 -0.57 -11.67
C GLU A 62 50.41 -1.80 -11.25
N VAL A 63 50.42 -2.18 -9.97
CA VAL A 63 49.60 -3.30 -9.47
C VAL A 63 48.10 -3.00 -9.63
N ARG A 64 47.65 -1.78 -9.34
CA ARG A 64 46.25 -1.35 -9.61
C ARG A 64 45.92 -1.45 -11.10
N ARG A 65 46.82 -0.99 -11.97
CA ARG A 65 46.65 -1.09 -13.43
C ARG A 65 46.53 -2.56 -13.87
N LEU A 66 47.43 -3.43 -13.41
CA LEU A 66 47.39 -4.87 -13.72
C LEU A 66 46.10 -5.52 -13.20
N GLN A 67 45.64 -5.19 -12.00
CA GLN A 67 44.38 -5.70 -11.47
C GLN A 67 43.19 -5.28 -12.35
N SER A 68 43.16 -4.01 -12.79
CA SER A 68 42.10 -3.50 -13.68
C SER A 68 42.12 -4.13 -15.07
N LEU A 69 43.28 -4.62 -15.54
CA LEU A 69 43.43 -5.24 -16.85
C LEU A 69 42.86 -6.67 -16.91
N TYR A 70 42.74 -7.34 -15.75
CA TYR A 70 42.24 -8.71 -15.65
C TYR A 70 41.08 -8.84 -14.63
N PRO A 71 39.95 -8.14 -14.84
CA PRO A 71 38.87 -8.05 -13.84
C PRO A 71 38.24 -9.41 -13.52
N ASP A 72 38.13 -10.30 -14.50
CA ASP A 72 37.48 -11.61 -14.34
C ASP A 72 38.41 -12.68 -13.74
N ASN A 73 39.72 -12.43 -13.69
CA ASN A 73 40.67 -13.43 -13.24
C ASN A 73 40.72 -13.51 -11.71
N HIS A 74 40.24 -14.62 -11.15
CA HIS A 74 40.21 -14.86 -9.71
C HIS A 74 41.58 -14.82 -9.03
N SER A 75 42.62 -15.38 -9.65
CA SER A 75 43.98 -15.36 -9.09
C SER A 75 44.52 -13.93 -9.04
N VAL A 76 44.24 -13.12 -10.07
CA VAL A 76 44.65 -11.70 -10.10
C VAL A 76 43.96 -10.93 -8.99
N ARG A 77 42.62 -11.02 -8.91
CA ARG A 77 41.83 -10.36 -7.86
C ARG A 77 42.34 -10.69 -6.47
N ARG A 78 42.66 -11.97 -6.23
CA ARG A 78 43.20 -12.43 -4.95
C ARG A 78 44.59 -11.89 -4.67
N TYR A 79 45.61 -12.28 -5.46
CA TYR A 79 47.00 -11.98 -5.13
C TYR A 79 47.34 -10.49 -5.21
N LEU A 80 46.86 -9.79 -6.24
CA LEU A 80 47.11 -8.36 -6.35
C LEU A 80 46.25 -7.58 -5.33
N GLY A 81 45.06 -8.08 -4.97
CA GLY A 81 44.25 -7.52 -3.89
C GLY A 81 44.96 -7.63 -2.52
N GLU A 82 45.43 -8.83 -2.16
CA GLU A 82 46.21 -9.06 -0.94
C GLU A 82 47.48 -8.17 -0.92
N PHE A 83 48.13 -7.93 -2.06
CA PHE A 83 49.26 -7.00 -2.15
C PHE A 83 48.83 -5.56 -1.83
N LEU A 84 47.75 -5.10 -2.47
CA LEU A 84 47.25 -3.73 -2.31
C LEU A 84 46.75 -3.47 -0.89
N ASP A 85 46.18 -4.47 -0.22
CA ASP A 85 45.77 -4.38 1.19
C ASP A 85 46.96 -4.08 2.12
N ILE A 86 48.11 -4.73 1.89
CA ILE A 86 49.32 -4.44 2.68
C ILE A 86 49.94 -3.10 2.27
N ALA A 87 50.04 -2.85 0.97
CA ALA A 87 50.64 -1.63 0.46
C ALA A 87 49.87 -0.37 0.91
N MET A 88 48.55 -0.50 1.09
CA MET A 88 47.72 0.54 1.67
C MET A 88 48.20 0.99 3.05
N ILE A 89 48.64 0.07 3.92
CA ILE A 89 49.16 0.40 5.26
C ILE A 89 50.40 1.32 5.18
N ALA A 90 51.23 1.12 4.17
CA ALA A 90 52.48 1.85 4.01
C ALA A 90 52.30 3.21 3.29
N GLU A 91 51.37 3.27 2.33
CA GLU A 91 51.30 4.39 1.37
C GLU A 91 50.01 5.21 1.44
N THR A 92 48.96 4.72 2.11
CA THR A 92 47.65 5.39 2.13
C THR A 92 47.47 6.15 3.43
N ASP A 93 47.18 7.45 3.31
CA ASP A 93 46.72 8.25 4.43
C ASP A 93 45.39 7.66 4.93
N LEU A 94 45.31 7.41 6.24
CA LEU A 94 44.11 6.83 6.86
C LEU A 94 42.87 7.67 6.56
N ASP A 95 43.04 9.00 6.53
CA ASP A 95 41.95 9.95 6.29
C ASP A 95 41.51 9.99 4.81
N ALA A 96 42.27 9.37 3.90
CA ALA A 96 41.93 9.22 2.48
C ALA A 96 41.17 7.93 2.16
N ILE A 97 40.91 7.05 3.15
CA ILE A 97 40.13 5.84 2.95
C ILE A 97 38.64 6.18 2.98
N GLU A 98 37.94 5.91 1.88
CA GLU A 98 36.50 6.15 1.75
C GLU A 98 35.67 4.89 2.08
N PRO A 99 34.41 5.06 2.55
CA PRO A 99 33.46 3.97 2.70
C PRO A 99 33.18 3.24 1.38
N ILE A 100 33.00 1.92 1.45
CA ILE A 100 32.70 1.05 0.31
C ILE A 100 31.24 0.61 0.37
N PHE A 101 30.48 0.83 -0.70
CA PHE A 101 29.05 0.50 -0.77
C PHE A 101 28.74 -0.66 -1.73
N GLU A 102 29.71 -1.54 -1.95
CA GLU A 102 29.60 -2.73 -2.82
C GLU A 102 30.31 -3.92 -2.19
N LYS A 103 29.73 -5.11 -2.34
CA LYS A 103 30.32 -6.34 -1.82
C LYS A 103 31.43 -6.81 -2.75
N GLN A 104 32.68 -6.74 -2.28
CA GLN A 104 33.87 -7.12 -3.05
C GLN A 104 34.30 -8.59 -2.85
N GLY A 105 33.75 -9.29 -1.84
CA GLY A 105 34.13 -10.67 -1.53
C GLY A 105 33.37 -11.30 -0.38
N TRP A 106 33.89 -12.42 0.11
CA TRP A 106 33.33 -13.20 1.23
C TRP A 106 33.85 -12.77 2.61
N GLU A 107 34.83 -11.87 2.64
CA GLU A 107 35.35 -11.25 3.86
C GLU A 107 35.22 -9.74 3.78
N LEU A 108 35.22 -9.08 4.94
CA LEU A 108 35.29 -7.62 4.99
C LEU A 108 36.59 -7.12 4.32
N PRO A 109 36.53 -6.08 3.47
CA PRO A 109 37.71 -5.44 2.88
C PRO A 109 38.70 -4.99 3.95
N PHE A 110 39.98 -5.18 3.70
CA PHE A 110 41.01 -4.82 4.68
C PHE A 110 41.06 -3.30 4.94
N SER A 111 40.85 -2.48 3.91
CA SER A 111 40.69 -1.02 4.02
C SER A 111 39.63 -0.62 5.02
N LEU A 112 38.47 -1.28 4.97
CA LEU A 112 37.35 -1.04 5.87
C LEU A 112 37.68 -1.46 7.31
N LYS A 113 38.32 -2.62 7.49
CA LYS A 113 38.80 -3.09 8.80
C LYS A 113 39.78 -2.09 9.42
N TYR A 114 40.71 -1.56 8.61
CA TYR A 114 41.73 -0.62 9.04
C TYR A 114 41.13 0.75 9.41
N ALA A 115 40.30 1.33 8.54
CA ALA A 115 39.66 2.63 8.76
C ALA A 115 38.75 2.64 10.00
N ILE A 116 37.79 1.70 10.07
CA ILE A 116 36.86 1.61 11.21
C ILE A 116 37.60 1.24 12.50
N GLY A 117 38.56 0.31 12.43
CA GLY A 117 39.38 -0.04 13.57
C GLY A 117 40.12 1.18 14.14
N ALA A 118 40.70 2.00 13.27
CA ALA A 118 41.40 3.21 13.68
C ALA A 118 40.48 4.25 14.33
N GLN A 119 39.29 4.49 13.76
CA GLN A 119 38.26 5.37 14.36
C GLN A 119 37.87 4.90 15.78
N ILE A 120 37.67 3.59 15.95
CA ILE A 120 37.35 2.99 17.26
C ILE A 120 38.51 3.17 18.25
N ASP A 121 39.77 3.08 17.81
CA ASP A 121 40.93 3.31 18.69
C ASP A 121 41.03 4.78 19.14
N LYS A 122 40.74 5.72 18.24
CA LYS A 122 40.66 7.16 18.52
C LYS A 122 39.47 7.52 19.43
N GLY A 123 38.51 6.61 19.59
CA GLY A 123 37.29 6.83 20.39
C GLY A 123 36.22 7.64 19.65
N GLU A 124 36.31 7.67 18.32
CA GLU A 124 35.34 8.32 17.44
C GLU A 124 34.09 7.44 17.30
N ASN A 125 32.93 8.08 17.16
CA ASN A 125 31.68 7.39 16.88
C ASN A 125 31.54 7.18 15.36
N LEU A 126 31.00 6.03 14.95
CA LEU A 126 30.79 5.74 13.54
C LEU A 126 29.64 6.60 12.99
N THR A 127 29.86 7.18 11.82
CA THR A 127 28.82 7.85 11.03
C THR A 127 27.93 6.83 10.31
N ALA A 128 26.80 7.28 9.76
CA ALA A 128 25.91 6.46 8.95
C ALA A 128 26.64 5.74 7.79
N ASP A 129 27.51 6.46 7.04
CA ASP A 129 28.21 5.90 5.88
C ASP A 129 29.17 4.77 6.24
N TRP A 130 29.94 4.92 7.32
CA TRP A 130 30.84 3.87 7.81
C TRP A 130 30.08 2.64 8.31
N LEU A 131 28.94 2.84 9.00
CA LEU A 131 28.11 1.71 9.42
C LEU A 131 27.47 1.01 8.21
N LEU A 132 26.93 1.79 7.27
CA LEU A 132 26.32 1.26 6.05
C LEU A 132 27.34 0.51 5.20
N SER A 133 28.56 1.03 5.07
CA SER A 133 29.65 0.36 4.38
C SER A 133 30.04 -0.95 5.05
N TRP A 134 30.22 -0.95 6.38
CA TRP A 134 30.44 -2.17 7.15
C TRP A 134 29.32 -3.17 6.88
N PHE A 135 28.07 -2.74 6.97
CA PHE A 135 26.92 -3.60 6.71
C PHE A 135 26.92 -4.15 5.29
N ILE A 136 27.04 -3.36 4.23
CA ILE A 136 27.02 -3.86 2.84
C ILE A 136 28.15 -4.86 2.56
N CYS A 137 29.34 -4.61 3.11
CA CYS A 137 30.49 -5.48 2.90
C CYS A 137 30.52 -6.70 3.82
N HIS A 138 29.63 -6.80 4.81
CA HIS A 138 29.66 -7.91 5.76
C HIS A 138 29.24 -9.24 5.10
N PRO A 139 29.83 -10.39 5.51
CA PRO A 139 29.49 -11.67 4.89
C PRO A 139 28.05 -12.12 5.14
N GLU A 140 27.53 -11.84 6.34
CA GLU A 140 26.20 -12.24 6.82
C GLU A 140 25.08 -11.22 6.47
N THR A 141 25.36 -10.24 5.61
CA THR A 141 24.40 -9.20 5.22
C THR A 141 23.23 -9.77 4.44
N ASN A 142 22.02 -9.36 4.80
CA ASN A 142 20.80 -9.72 4.09
C ASN A 142 20.08 -8.47 3.58
N LEU A 143 20.26 -8.19 2.29
CA LEU A 143 19.53 -7.14 1.58
C LEU A 143 18.43 -7.77 0.72
N ARG A 144 17.18 -7.39 0.98
CA ARG A 144 16.03 -7.74 0.13
C ARG A 144 15.97 -6.83 -1.10
N THR A 145 15.12 -7.20 -2.05
CA THR A 145 14.90 -6.49 -3.32
C THR A 145 14.69 -4.97 -3.20
N PRO A 146 14.01 -4.41 -2.17
CA PRO A 146 13.90 -2.96 -2.03
C PRO A 146 15.24 -2.23 -1.93
N ALA A 147 16.23 -2.78 -1.22
CA ALA A 147 17.53 -2.16 -1.06
C ALA A 147 18.38 -2.20 -2.35
N THR A 148 18.17 -3.20 -3.21
CA THR A 148 18.91 -3.31 -4.49
C THR A 148 18.25 -2.53 -5.61
N ARG A 149 16.91 -2.59 -5.71
CA ARG A 149 16.15 -1.87 -6.74
C ARG A 149 16.12 -0.37 -6.44
N CYS A 150 15.99 0.04 -5.20
CA CYS A 150 15.94 1.44 -4.77
C CYS A 150 17.22 1.82 -4.01
N ARG A 151 18.39 1.60 -4.63
CA ARG A 151 19.70 1.71 -3.95
C ARG A 151 19.95 3.12 -3.38
N ASP A 152 19.65 4.15 -4.17
CA ASP A 152 19.91 5.54 -3.77
C ASP A 152 18.94 5.98 -2.67
N GLU A 153 17.65 5.64 -2.83
CA GLU A 153 16.61 5.90 -1.83
C GLU A 153 16.89 5.17 -0.52
N PHE A 154 17.33 3.90 -0.60
CA PHE A 154 17.72 3.07 0.54
C PHE A 154 18.88 3.71 1.29
N ALA A 155 19.95 4.11 0.60
CA ALA A 155 21.11 4.73 1.24
C ALA A 155 20.74 6.07 1.90
N ALA A 156 19.93 6.90 1.23
CA ALA A 156 19.46 8.16 1.79
C ALA A 156 18.62 7.97 3.05
N LEU A 157 17.61 7.08 2.99
CA LEU A 157 16.72 6.85 4.12
C LEU A 157 17.43 6.15 5.28
N PHE A 158 18.38 5.24 4.99
CA PHE A 158 19.23 4.64 6.01
C PHE A 158 20.02 5.70 6.79
N ARG A 159 20.62 6.68 6.09
CA ARG A 159 21.34 7.78 6.74
C ARG A 159 20.42 8.61 7.63
N MET A 160 19.27 9.03 7.12
CA MET A 160 18.30 9.82 7.89
C MET A 160 17.81 9.08 9.15
N ARG A 161 17.49 7.78 9.02
CA ARG A 161 17.06 6.95 10.16
C ARG A 161 18.19 6.70 11.15
N PHE A 162 19.41 6.49 10.66
CA PHE A 162 20.60 6.38 11.49
C PHE A 162 20.83 7.65 12.30
N ASP A 163 20.88 8.82 11.66
CA ASP A 163 21.16 10.10 12.32
C ASP A 163 20.07 10.45 13.35
N ARG A 164 18.81 10.07 13.08
CA ARG A 164 17.72 10.19 14.07
C ARG A 164 17.94 9.29 15.29
N ARG A 165 18.43 8.06 15.11
CA ARG A 165 18.64 7.09 16.19
C ARG A 165 19.95 7.30 16.94
N PHE A 166 20.97 7.84 16.25
CA PHE A 166 22.33 8.05 16.74
C PHE A 166 22.83 9.45 16.32
N PRO A 167 22.29 10.53 16.90
CA PRO A 167 22.62 11.90 16.49
C PRO A 167 24.09 12.27 16.68
N ASP A 168 24.76 11.66 17.66
CA ASP A 168 26.20 11.84 17.91
C ASP A 168 27.06 10.73 17.26
N GLY A 169 26.47 9.91 16.39
CA GLY A 169 27.08 8.72 15.80
C GLY A 169 26.98 7.46 16.68
N LEU A 170 27.31 6.30 16.11
CA LEU A 170 27.27 5.01 16.79
C LEU A 170 28.57 4.74 17.53
N LYS A 171 28.51 4.70 18.86
CA LYS A 171 29.63 4.27 19.69
C LYS A 171 29.82 2.75 19.61
N VAL A 172 30.98 2.30 19.16
CA VAL A 172 31.33 0.87 19.08
C VAL A 172 32.33 0.49 20.17
N THR A 173 32.09 -0.65 20.82
CA THR A 173 33.01 -1.19 21.83
C THR A 173 34.30 -1.66 21.18
N LYS A 174 35.43 -1.18 21.69
CA LYS A 174 36.78 -1.59 21.24
C LYS A 174 37.01 -3.10 21.41
N PRO A 175 37.26 -3.87 20.34
CA PRO A 175 37.59 -5.27 20.45
C PRO A 175 38.99 -5.47 21.00
N ARG A 176 39.23 -6.61 21.66
CA ARG A 176 40.54 -6.97 22.21
C ARG A 176 41.52 -7.48 21.16
N LYS A 177 41.02 -8.07 20.08
CA LYS A 177 41.82 -8.62 18.99
C LYS A 177 42.35 -7.47 18.14
N SER A 178 43.64 -7.49 17.83
CA SER A 178 44.25 -6.53 16.89
C SER A 178 44.17 -7.05 15.46
N LEU A 179 44.08 -6.12 14.52
CA LEU A 179 44.13 -6.38 13.10
C LEU A 179 45.52 -6.90 12.74
N THR A 180 45.56 -7.94 11.93
CA THR A 180 46.79 -8.53 11.40
C THR A 180 46.60 -8.70 9.91
N ALA A 181 47.56 -8.19 9.15
CA ALA A 181 47.62 -8.31 7.71
C ALA A 181 48.63 -9.43 7.38
N SER A 182 48.15 -10.56 6.90
CA SER A 182 49.02 -11.69 6.50
C SER A 182 49.18 -11.69 4.98
N TYR A 183 50.42 -11.84 4.52
CA TYR A 183 50.73 -11.88 3.10
C TYR A 183 51.48 -13.16 2.74
N ARG A 184 51.04 -13.81 1.66
CA ARG A 184 51.79 -14.90 1.02
C ARG A 184 52.05 -14.51 -0.42
N ALA A 185 53.33 -14.51 -0.79
CA ALA A 185 53.76 -14.15 -2.11
C ALA A 185 53.10 -15.03 -3.18
N ALA A 186 52.65 -14.44 -4.28
CA ALA A 186 52.11 -15.16 -5.44
C ALA A 186 53.15 -16.07 -6.09
N SER A 187 54.43 -15.80 -5.85
CA SER A 187 55.57 -16.66 -6.20
C SER A 187 55.81 -17.81 -5.21
N SER A 188 55.19 -17.78 -4.02
CA SER A 188 55.46 -18.65 -2.86
C SER A 188 56.88 -18.56 -2.31
N GLU A 189 57.70 -17.62 -2.78
CA GLU A 189 59.08 -17.47 -2.30
C GLU A 189 59.16 -16.97 -0.85
N PHE A 190 58.17 -16.20 -0.41
CA PHE A 190 58.12 -15.64 0.93
C PHE A 190 56.70 -15.49 1.46
N GLN A 191 56.61 -15.34 2.77
CA GLN A 191 55.39 -15.03 3.50
C GLN A 191 55.74 -14.10 4.66
N GLY A 192 54.78 -13.29 5.07
CA GLY A 192 54.98 -12.33 6.15
C GLY A 192 53.66 -11.94 6.81
N SER A 193 53.77 -11.20 7.91
CA SER A 193 52.63 -10.56 8.53
C SER A 193 53.03 -9.18 9.04
N ALA A 194 52.07 -8.26 9.02
CA ALA A 194 52.18 -6.93 9.58
C ALA A 194 51.01 -6.70 10.53
N ASN A 195 51.28 -5.98 11.63
CA ASN A 195 50.24 -5.50 12.53
C ASN A 195 50.11 -3.99 12.30
N PRO A 196 49.06 -3.54 11.60
CA PRO A 196 48.86 -2.13 11.33
C PRO A 196 48.77 -1.35 12.64
N THR A 197 49.39 -0.17 12.67
CA THR A 197 49.32 0.74 13.81
C THR A 197 48.85 2.12 13.39
N VAL A 198 48.16 2.81 14.29
CA VAL A 198 47.79 4.23 14.18
C VAL A 198 48.25 4.90 15.47
N ASP A 199 48.96 6.02 15.38
CA ASP A 199 49.60 6.70 16.52
C ASP A 199 50.43 5.76 17.44
N GLY A 200 51.10 4.78 16.83
CA GLY A 200 51.92 3.79 17.53
C GLY A 200 51.14 2.70 18.29
N LYS A 201 49.81 2.65 18.15
CA LYS A 201 48.96 1.63 18.77
C LYS A 201 48.43 0.63 17.74
N PRO A 202 48.33 -0.67 18.07
CA PRO A 202 47.73 -1.66 17.17
C PRO A 202 46.27 -1.35 16.87
N VAL A 203 45.91 -1.38 15.59
CA VAL A 203 44.52 -1.19 15.16
C VAL A 203 43.66 -2.38 15.62
N PRO A 204 42.48 -2.16 16.23
CA PRO A 204 41.54 -3.22 16.57
C PRO A 204 40.95 -3.94 15.34
N ASP A 205 40.78 -5.27 15.41
CA ASP A 205 40.12 -6.08 14.38
C ASP A 205 38.60 -6.12 14.62
N ILE A 206 37.85 -5.49 13.71
CA ILE A 206 36.39 -5.42 13.78
C ILE A 206 35.67 -6.69 13.28
N SER A 207 36.37 -7.64 12.65
CA SER A 207 35.75 -8.75 11.92
C SER A 207 34.86 -9.65 12.78
N GLY A 208 35.08 -9.68 14.10
CA GLY A 208 34.29 -10.49 15.04
C GLY A 208 33.13 -9.74 15.72
N LEU A 209 32.92 -8.45 15.44
CA LEU A 209 31.89 -7.65 16.08
C LEU A 209 30.55 -7.84 15.38
N ARG A 210 29.57 -8.41 16.09
CA ARG A 210 28.21 -8.64 15.56
C ARG A 210 27.25 -7.50 15.84
N LYS A 211 27.34 -6.86 17.01
CA LYS A 211 26.34 -5.88 17.45
C LYS A 211 26.18 -4.68 16.49
N PRO A 212 27.23 -4.08 15.93
CA PRO A 212 27.07 -3.01 14.93
C PRO A 212 26.34 -3.50 13.66
N VAL A 213 26.64 -4.71 13.20
CA VAL A 213 25.99 -5.32 12.03
C VAL A 213 24.51 -5.62 12.30
N GLU A 214 24.18 -6.10 13.50
CA GLU A 214 22.77 -6.29 13.94
C GLU A 214 21.99 -4.97 13.94
N ILE A 215 22.58 -3.90 14.49
CA ILE A 215 21.96 -2.56 14.49
C ILE A 215 21.74 -2.07 13.05
N ALA A 216 22.71 -2.29 12.17
CA ALA A 216 22.58 -1.93 10.76
C ALA A 216 21.50 -2.77 10.05
N GLN A 217 21.38 -4.06 10.35
CA GLN A 217 20.31 -4.91 9.80
C GLN A 217 18.93 -4.44 10.28
N GLU A 218 18.77 -4.11 11.57
CA GLU A 218 17.51 -3.55 12.11
C GLU A 218 17.09 -2.28 11.34
N LEU A 219 18.01 -1.34 11.16
CA LEU A 219 17.76 -0.12 10.38
C LEU A 219 17.47 -0.43 8.91
N ALA A 220 18.22 -1.34 8.29
CA ALA A 220 18.01 -1.74 6.91
C ALA A 220 16.64 -2.39 6.71
N ASP A 221 16.17 -3.20 7.66
CA ASP A 221 14.86 -3.85 7.60
C ASP A 221 13.72 -2.83 7.67
N GLU A 222 13.82 -1.84 8.56
CA GLU A 222 12.90 -0.69 8.63
C GLU A 222 12.84 0.05 7.29
N VAL A 223 14.00 0.44 6.76
CA VAL A 223 14.12 1.15 5.47
C VAL A 223 13.55 0.33 4.32
N MET A 224 13.85 -0.97 4.26
CA MET A 224 13.34 -1.85 3.20
C MET A 224 11.83 -2.05 3.28
N ASN A 225 11.24 -2.04 4.48
CA ASN A 225 9.78 -2.10 4.64
C ASN A 225 9.10 -0.84 4.11
N ASP A 226 9.66 0.33 4.42
CA ASP A 226 9.13 1.62 3.96
C ASP A 226 9.26 1.78 2.42
N LEU A 227 10.31 1.22 1.82
CA LEU A 227 10.54 1.23 0.38
C LEU A 227 9.87 0.07 -0.39
N ASP A 228 9.19 -0.86 0.28
CA ASP A 228 8.67 -2.08 -0.35
C ASP A 228 7.64 -1.76 -1.45
N LYS A 229 6.76 -0.79 -1.20
CA LYS A 229 5.75 -0.37 -2.20
C LYS A 229 6.39 0.20 -3.45
N LEU A 230 7.36 1.12 -3.30
CA LEU A 230 8.11 1.69 -4.41
C LEU A 230 8.87 0.59 -5.17
N SER A 231 9.54 -0.31 -4.45
CA SER A 231 10.26 -1.42 -5.08
C SER A 231 9.35 -2.32 -5.90
N ARG A 232 8.15 -2.67 -5.40
CA ARG A 232 7.16 -3.45 -6.15
C ARG A 232 6.67 -2.72 -7.39
N PHE A 233 6.42 -1.42 -7.28
CA PHE A 233 6.03 -0.57 -8.41
C PHE A 233 7.10 -0.57 -9.50
N LEU A 234 8.36 -0.27 -9.15
CA LEU A 234 9.48 -0.27 -10.10
C LEU A 234 9.80 -1.67 -10.66
N GLY A 235 9.42 -2.73 -9.94
CA GLY A 235 9.51 -4.10 -10.45
C GLY A 235 8.52 -4.39 -11.59
N ARG A 236 7.36 -3.73 -11.61
CA ARG A 236 6.35 -3.83 -12.68
C ARG A 236 6.57 -2.78 -13.76
N ASN A 237 7.09 -1.61 -13.37
CA ASN A 237 7.28 -0.44 -14.22
C ASN A 237 8.75 0.03 -14.15
N PRO A 238 9.68 -0.61 -14.91
CA PRO A 238 11.12 -0.32 -14.83
C PRO A 238 11.46 1.15 -15.12
N ASP A 239 10.75 1.77 -16.06
CA ASP A 239 10.96 3.17 -16.47
C ASP A 239 10.14 4.17 -15.63
N GLY A 240 9.37 3.68 -14.64
CA GLY A 240 8.44 4.48 -13.84
C GLY A 240 9.10 5.30 -12.73
N ARG A 241 10.42 5.26 -12.53
CA ARG A 241 11.11 5.91 -11.39
C ARG A 241 10.87 7.42 -11.30
N GLY A 242 10.78 8.10 -12.44
CA GLY A 242 10.52 9.54 -12.47
C GLY A 242 9.06 9.93 -12.30
N SER A 243 8.13 8.98 -12.31
CA SER A 243 6.70 9.28 -12.34
C SER A 243 6.18 9.83 -11.02
N VAL A 244 5.06 10.54 -11.12
CA VAL A 244 4.27 11.00 -9.97
C VAL A 244 3.89 9.84 -9.05
N GLU A 245 3.46 8.69 -9.59
CA GLU A 245 3.13 7.52 -8.77
C GLU A 245 4.34 7.00 -8.00
N ALA A 246 5.52 6.88 -8.64
CA ALA A 246 6.74 6.45 -7.95
C ALA A 246 7.13 7.43 -6.83
N HIS A 247 7.10 8.73 -7.11
CA HIS A 247 7.43 9.74 -6.10
C HIS A 247 6.40 9.74 -4.97
N ALA A 248 5.12 9.56 -5.26
CA ALA A 248 4.09 9.41 -4.22
C ALA A 248 4.37 8.20 -3.35
N LEU A 249 4.94 7.11 -3.88
CA LEU A 249 5.29 5.92 -3.11
C LEU A 249 6.52 6.11 -2.19
N LEU A 250 7.32 7.17 -2.37
CA LEU A 250 8.44 7.49 -1.49
C LEU A 250 7.95 7.87 -0.07
N PRO A 251 8.68 7.46 0.98
CA PRO A 251 8.57 8.05 2.31
C PRO A 251 8.75 9.56 2.26
N SER A 252 7.96 10.28 3.05
CA SER A 252 7.92 11.74 3.02
C SER A 252 9.28 12.39 3.35
N GLU A 253 10.10 11.71 4.15
CA GLU A 253 11.45 12.17 4.50
C GLU A 253 12.40 12.22 3.29
N LEU A 254 12.10 11.49 2.22
CA LEU A 254 12.93 11.43 1.01
C LEU A 254 12.57 12.50 -0.04
N TRP A 255 11.46 13.22 0.11
CA TRP A 255 10.98 14.12 -0.94
C TRP A 255 11.96 15.26 -1.24
N ASP A 256 12.61 15.81 -0.22
CA ASP A 256 13.62 16.86 -0.42
C ASP A 256 14.90 16.33 -1.09
N ALA A 257 15.23 15.05 -0.84
CA ALA A 257 16.42 14.41 -1.42
C ALA A 257 16.18 13.93 -2.86
N PHE A 258 14.93 13.69 -3.23
CA PHE A 258 14.51 13.18 -4.54
C PHE A 258 13.35 14.02 -5.11
N PRO A 259 13.56 15.32 -5.40
CA PRO A 259 12.49 16.21 -5.83
C PRO A 259 11.88 15.78 -7.17
N SER A 260 10.58 16.04 -7.35
CA SER A 260 9.85 15.82 -8.61
C SER A 260 9.03 17.06 -8.98
N GLU A 261 9.37 17.67 -10.12
CA GLU A 261 8.61 18.79 -10.68
C GLU A 261 7.15 18.41 -10.99
N GLU A 262 6.93 17.16 -11.44
CA GLU A 262 5.61 16.63 -11.74
C GLU A 262 4.75 16.51 -10.47
N MET A 263 5.38 16.13 -9.36
CA MET A 263 4.73 16.09 -8.05
C MET A 263 4.36 17.49 -7.55
N ASP A 264 5.28 18.46 -7.70
CA ASP A 264 5.02 19.85 -7.34
C ASP A 264 3.87 20.44 -8.17
N HIS A 265 3.83 20.15 -9.46
CA HIS A 265 2.73 20.51 -10.34
C HIS A 265 1.41 19.85 -9.92
N LEU A 266 1.42 18.56 -9.58
CA LEU A 266 0.23 17.86 -9.08
C LEU A 266 -0.26 18.49 -7.77
N LYS A 267 0.64 18.80 -6.84
CA LYS A 267 0.32 19.43 -5.55
C LYS A 267 -0.29 20.82 -5.76
N SER A 268 0.28 21.63 -6.65
CA SER A 268 -0.26 22.94 -7.00
C SER A 268 -1.64 22.83 -7.64
N TRP A 269 -1.80 21.90 -8.59
CA TRP A 269 -3.09 21.66 -9.24
C TRP A 269 -4.15 21.19 -8.24
N ALA A 270 -3.83 20.26 -7.34
CA ALA A 270 -4.75 19.79 -6.31
C ALA A 270 -5.15 20.93 -5.37
N SER A 271 -4.21 21.80 -4.98
CA SER A 271 -4.50 23.01 -4.19
C SER A 271 -5.46 23.94 -4.93
N ASP A 272 -5.21 24.23 -6.21
CA ASP A 272 -6.07 25.09 -7.03
C ASP A 272 -7.49 24.52 -7.22
N ILE A 273 -7.63 23.20 -7.27
CA ILE A 273 -8.94 22.53 -7.33
C ILE A 273 -9.66 22.65 -5.99
N VAL A 274 -8.98 22.40 -4.86
CA VAL A 274 -9.54 22.57 -3.52
C VAL A 274 -10.01 24.00 -3.29
N ASP A 275 -9.22 25.00 -3.71
CA ASP A 275 -9.56 26.43 -3.59
C ASP A 275 -10.79 26.82 -4.44
N ARG A 276 -11.08 26.06 -5.50
CA ARG A 276 -12.25 26.25 -6.38
C ARG A 276 -13.47 25.42 -5.96
N GLY A 277 -13.45 24.79 -4.79
CA GLY A 277 -14.56 23.99 -4.26
C GLY A 277 -14.41 22.48 -4.43
N GLY A 278 -13.26 22.01 -4.94
CA GLY A 278 -12.86 20.60 -4.90
C GLY A 278 -13.41 19.70 -6.01
N LEU A 279 -14.43 20.12 -6.76
CA LEU A 279 -15.06 19.30 -7.80
C LEU A 279 -14.20 19.20 -9.06
N VAL A 280 -13.90 17.97 -9.47
CA VAL A 280 -13.09 17.65 -10.67
C VAL A 280 -13.51 16.30 -11.25
N PRO A 281 -13.53 16.09 -12.59
CA PRO A 281 -13.82 14.77 -13.18
C PRO A 281 -12.82 13.70 -12.71
N LEU A 282 -13.30 12.47 -12.47
CA LEU A 282 -12.43 11.37 -12.05
C LEU A 282 -11.33 11.08 -13.08
N GLU A 283 -11.65 11.13 -14.37
CA GLU A 283 -10.68 10.93 -15.44
C GLU A 283 -9.54 11.96 -15.44
N GLU A 284 -9.80 13.21 -15.04
CA GLU A 284 -8.75 14.24 -14.93
C GLU A 284 -7.81 13.91 -13.77
N VAL A 285 -8.35 13.47 -12.63
CA VAL A 285 -7.55 13.04 -11.47
C VAL A 285 -6.63 11.88 -11.84
N ILE A 286 -7.18 10.84 -12.47
CA ILE A 286 -6.38 9.68 -12.90
C ILE A 286 -5.37 10.08 -13.98
N GLY A 287 -5.79 10.90 -14.95
CA GLY A 287 -4.92 11.39 -16.03
C GLY A 287 -3.71 12.19 -15.54
N ARG A 288 -3.85 12.92 -14.43
CA ARG A 288 -2.74 13.67 -13.80
C ARG A 288 -1.76 12.80 -13.04
N LEU A 289 -2.19 11.62 -12.57
CA LEU A 289 -1.39 10.71 -11.76
C LEU A 289 -0.72 9.62 -12.60
N GLU A 290 -1.47 9.04 -13.54
CA GLU A 290 -1.06 7.87 -14.34
C GLU A 290 -0.82 8.21 -15.82
N GLY A 291 -1.21 9.41 -16.28
CA GLY A 291 -1.21 9.78 -17.70
C GLY A 291 -2.52 9.41 -18.42
N GLU A 292 -2.62 9.71 -19.72
CA GLU A 292 -3.79 9.32 -20.52
C GLU A 292 -3.90 7.80 -20.60
N THR A 293 -4.99 7.24 -20.09
CA THR A 293 -5.28 5.80 -20.15
C THR A 293 -6.56 5.55 -20.96
N ASN A 294 -6.52 4.57 -21.87
CA ASN A 294 -7.69 4.09 -22.62
C ASN A 294 -8.45 2.97 -21.88
N GLU A 295 -8.02 2.65 -20.66
CA GLU A 295 -8.57 1.57 -19.85
C GLU A 295 -9.72 2.06 -18.96
N LYS A 296 -10.65 1.17 -18.62
CA LYS A 296 -11.70 1.49 -17.63
C LYS A 296 -11.05 1.72 -16.27
N ILE A 297 -11.37 2.86 -15.66
CA ILE A 297 -10.90 3.23 -14.32
C ILE A 297 -11.40 2.19 -13.29
N GLY A 298 -10.49 1.36 -12.79
CA GLY A 298 -10.78 0.31 -11.83
C GLY A 298 -10.64 0.76 -10.36
N LYS A 299 -11.15 -0.05 -9.42
CA LYS A 299 -11.02 0.20 -7.97
C LYS A 299 -9.55 0.35 -7.54
N ARG A 300 -8.64 -0.45 -8.12
CA ARG A 300 -7.20 -0.38 -7.85
C ARG A 300 -6.59 0.98 -8.19
N GLN A 301 -6.91 1.52 -9.35
CA GLN A 301 -6.42 2.84 -9.80
C GLN A 301 -6.96 3.95 -8.90
N MET A 302 -8.26 3.96 -8.62
CA MET A 302 -8.84 4.93 -7.67
C MET A 302 -8.20 4.86 -6.28
N THR A 303 -7.88 3.64 -5.82
CA THR A 303 -7.25 3.42 -4.51
C THR A 303 -5.81 3.95 -4.51
N GLY A 304 -5.07 3.72 -5.59
CA GLY A 304 -3.73 4.28 -5.81
C GLY A 304 -3.75 5.80 -5.87
N ALA A 305 -4.72 6.38 -6.58
CA ALA A 305 -4.91 7.82 -6.67
C ALA A 305 -5.24 8.46 -5.32
N ALA A 306 -6.15 7.85 -4.54
CA ALA A 306 -6.46 8.29 -3.19
C ALA A 306 -5.22 8.25 -2.27
N ASP A 307 -4.38 7.21 -2.39
CA ASP A 307 -3.14 7.10 -1.61
C ASP A 307 -2.10 8.15 -2.02
N ALA A 308 -1.93 8.40 -3.31
CA ALA A 308 -0.99 9.39 -3.81
C ALA A 308 -1.39 10.80 -3.37
N LEU A 309 -2.67 11.16 -3.52
CA LEU A 309 -3.22 12.42 -3.04
C LEU A 309 -3.09 12.56 -1.52
N ALA A 310 -3.38 11.50 -0.77
CA ALA A 310 -3.29 11.52 0.69
C ALA A 310 -1.90 11.89 1.19
N ARG A 311 -0.86 11.36 0.54
CA ARG A 311 0.53 11.69 0.85
C ARG A 311 0.87 13.13 0.53
N LEU A 312 0.16 13.78 -0.39
CA LEU A 312 0.29 15.22 -0.66
C LEU A 312 -0.54 16.10 0.27
N GLY A 313 -1.31 15.49 1.19
CA GLY A 313 -2.21 16.20 2.10
C GLY A 313 -3.60 16.48 1.51
N PHE A 314 -3.99 15.75 0.46
CA PHE A 314 -5.29 15.85 -0.18
C PHE A 314 -6.08 14.55 -0.08
N GLY A 315 -7.37 14.64 0.22
CA GLY A 315 -8.27 13.50 0.19
C GLY A 315 -9.08 13.45 -1.11
N LEU A 316 -9.53 12.26 -1.46
CA LEU A 316 -10.43 12.00 -2.59
C LEU A 316 -11.78 11.50 -2.04
N ALA A 317 -12.88 12.15 -2.40
CA ALA A 317 -14.22 11.69 -2.10
C ALA A 317 -15.03 11.46 -3.40
N PRO A 318 -15.68 10.29 -3.55
CA PRO A 318 -15.73 9.20 -2.59
C PRO A 318 -14.43 8.37 -2.60
N ASP A 319 -13.95 7.99 -1.41
CA ASP A 319 -12.78 7.10 -1.28
C ASP A 319 -13.22 5.65 -1.61
N PRO A 320 -12.61 4.97 -2.59
CA PRO A 320 -13.05 3.64 -3.06
C PRO A 320 -13.07 2.55 -1.98
N ARG A 321 -12.40 2.77 -0.84
CA ARG A 321 -12.42 1.85 0.31
C ARG A 321 -13.72 1.90 1.10
N PHE A 322 -14.35 3.08 1.14
CA PHE A 322 -15.49 3.37 2.02
C PHE A 322 -16.71 3.89 1.27
N ALA A 323 -16.59 4.09 -0.04
CA ALA A 323 -17.64 4.61 -0.90
C ALA A 323 -18.88 3.69 -0.92
N LEU A 324 -20.07 4.29 -0.92
CA LEU A 324 -21.32 3.56 -1.12
C LEU A 324 -21.48 3.09 -2.58
N ARG A 325 -20.87 3.83 -3.53
CA ARG A 325 -20.71 3.44 -4.93
C ARG A 325 -19.43 4.03 -5.51
N SER A 326 -18.86 3.37 -6.50
CA SER A 326 -17.75 3.94 -7.29
C SER A 326 -18.26 5.02 -8.26
N PRO A 327 -17.56 6.15 -8.40
CA PRO A 327 -17.88 7.16 -9.41
C PRO A 327 -17.54 6.65 -10.81
N LYS A 328 -18.25 7.14 -11.83
CA LYS A 328 -17.89 6.91 -13.25
C LYS A 328 -16.76 7.85 -13.67
N ALA A 329 -16.07 7.53 -14.77
CA ALA A 329 -14.94 8.34 -15.28
C ALA A 329 -15.27 9.84 -15.48
N GLU A 330 -16.44 10.10 -16.07
CA GLU A 330 -16.96 11.44 -16.39
C GLU A 330 -17.61 12.13 -15.16
N GLU A 331 -17.91 11.37 -14.09
CA GLU A 331 -18.55 11.93 -12.91
C GLU A 331 -17.53 12.71 -12.08
N PRO A 332 -17.93 13.85 -11.48
CA PRO A 332 -17.05 14.58 -10.61
C PRO A 332 -16.76 13.80 -9.33
N VAL A 333 -15.55 13.97 -8.84
CA VAL A 333 -15.08 13.61 -7.50
C VAL A 333 -14.67 14.89 -6.77
N VAL A 334 -14.57 14.82 -5.44
CA VAL A 334 -14.21 15.96 -4.61
C VAL A 334 -12.81 15.75 -4.06
N LEU A 335 -11.90 16.65 -4.44
CA LEU A 335 -10.62 16.84 -3.75
C LEU A 335 -10.81 17.78 -2.56
N PHE A 336 -10.21 17.44 -1.42
CA PHE A 336 -10.30 18.25 -0.21
C PHE A 336 -8.99 18.21 0.59
N SER A 337 -8.76 19.20 1.45
CA SER A 337 -7.54 19.22 2.27
C SER A 337 -7.64 18.27 3.47
N LEU A 338 -6.63 17.40 3.63
CA LEU A 338 -6.41 16.61 4.84
C LEU A 338 -5.63 17.40 5.90
N GLY A 339 -5.12 18.59 5.58
CA GLY A 339 -4.36 19.47 6.47
C GLY A 339 -2.91 19.05 6.70
N GLU A 340 -2.61 17.76 6.60
CA GLU A 340 -1.26 17.21 6.65
C GLU A 340 -1.11 16.02 5.69
N PRO A 341 0.10 15.75 5.17
CA PRO A 341 0.45 14.50 4.50
C PRO A 341 0.11 13.27 5.33
N ILE A 342 -0.61 12.30 4.73
CA ILE A 342 -0.96 11.03 5.37
C ILE A 342 -0.31 9.87 4.61
N GLU A 343 0.61 9.15 5.25
CA GLU A 343 1.32 8.02 4.62
C GLU A 343 0.45 6.76 4.45
N ARG A 344 -0.50 6.59 5.37
CA ARG A 344 -1.45 5.47 5.40
C ARG A 344 -2.78 5.96 5.93
N LEU A 345 -3.81 5.88 5.08
CA LEU A 345 -5.18 6.20 5.48
C LEU A 345 -5.66 5.15 6.50
N GLU A 346 -6.20 5.60 7.63
CA GLU A 346 -6.75 4.75 8.68
C GLU A 346 -8.07 4.09 8.22
N GLU A 347 -8.45 3.00 8.90
CA GLU A 347 -9.81 2.47 8.79
C GLU A 347 -10.81 3.46 9.41
N VAL A 348 -11.97 3.60 8.78
CA VAL A 348 -13.05 4.45 9.29
C VAL A 348 -13.87 3.74 10.36
N SER A 349 -14.38 4.50 11.33
CA SER A 349 -15.26 3.98 12.38
C SER A 349 -16.64 3.57 11.84
N ASP A 350 -17.35 2.73 12.60
CA ASP A 350 -18.75 2.40 12.30
C ASP A 350 -19.68 3.62 12.43
N SER A 351 -19.30 4.60 13.26
CA SER A 351 -19.99 5.88 13.36
C SER A 351 -19.88 6.68 12.06
N TYR A 352 -18.70 6.69 11.42
CA TYR A 352 -18.53 7.32 10.10
C TYR A 352 -19.35 6.61 9.03
N ARG A 353 -19.32 5.26 8.99
CA ARG A 353 -20.11 4.48 8.03
C ARG A 353 -21.61 4.75 8.15
N SER A 354 -22.11 4.83 9.38
CA SER A 354 -23.52 5.15 9.66
C SER A 354 -23.86 6.57 9.21
N ALA A 355 -23.03 7.55 9.57
CA ALA A 355 -23.23 8.95 9.16
C ALA A 355 -23.18 9.13 7.63
N LEU A 356 -22.31 8.39 6.93
CA LEU A 356 -22.24 8.42 5.46
C LEU A 356 -23.54 7.93 4.80
N ILE A 357 -24.16 6.88 5.35
CA ILE A 357 -25.43 6.35 4.86
C ILE A 357 -26.57 7.32 5.15
N GLU A 358 -26.65 7.85 6.37
CA GLU A 358 -27.64 8.86 6.73
C GLU A 358 -27.56 10.09 5.83
N LEU A 359 -26.34 10.56 5.56
CA LEU A 359 -26.07 11.70 4.68
C LEU A 359 -26.49 11.42 3.24
N ALA A 360 -26.22 10.21 2.73
CA ALA A 360 -26.64 9.80 1.39
C ALA A 360 -28.17 9.74 1.27
N LEU A 361 -28.86 9.28 2.32
CA LEU A 361 -30.32 9.26 2.37
C LEU A 361 -30.92 10.67 2.44
N GLY A 362 -30.37 11.54 3.28
CA GLY A 362 -30.77 12.95 3.34
C GLY A 362 -30.58 13.64 1.99
N SER A 363 -29.42 13.44 1.36
CA SER A 363 -29.12 13.98 0.03
C SER A 363 -30.08 13.45 -1.05
N PHE A 364 -30.49 12.17 -0.97
CA PHE A 364 -31.48 11.61 -1.90
C PHE A 364 -32.85 12.31 -1.80
N VAL A 365 -33.30 12.65 -0.59
CA VAL A 365 -34.56 13.38 -0.37
C VAL A 365 -34.46 14.80 -0.93
N VAL A 366 -33.36 15.49 -0.65
CA VAL A 366 -33.10 16.86 -1.11
C VAL A 366 -32.97 16.98 -2.63
N HIS A 367 -32.64 15.89 -3.33
CA HIS A 367 -32.64 15.85 -4.81
C HIS A 367 -34.02 15.57 -5.43
N ALA A 368 -35.07 15.36 -4.64
CA ALA A 368 -36.35 14.84 -5.13
C ALA A 368 -37.05 15.75 -6.15
N ASP A 369 -36.95 17.07 -5.97
CA ASP A 369 -37.56 18.08 -6.85
C ASP A 369 -36.58 18.61 -7.93
N GLY A 370 -35.33 18.11 -7.90
CA GLY A 370 -34.24 18.52 -8.79
C GLY A 370 -33.61 19.88 -8.47
N ARG A 371 -33.94 20.51 -7.34
CA ARG A 371 -33.35 21.79 -6.90
C ARG A 371 -33.03 21.78 -5.42
N ILE A 372 -31.74 21.84 -5.11
CA ILE A 372 -31.27 21.93 -3.74
C ILE A 372 -31.41 23.37 -3.25
N ALA A 373 -32.26 23.59 -2.25
CA ALA A 373 -32.41 24.87 -1.59
C ALA A 373 -31.30 25.11 -0.55
N GLU A 374 -30.94 26.37 -0.34
CA GLU A 374 -29.92 26.76 0.65
C GLU A 374 -30.23 26.28 2.10
N PRO A 375 -31.49 26.27 2.59
CA PRO A 375 -31.81 25.71 3.89
C PRO A 375 -31.56 24.18 3.99
N GLU A 376 -31.87 23.43 2.93
CA GLU A 376 -31.66 21.97 2.87
C GLU A 376 -30.18 21.62 2.88
N ARG A 377 -29.37 22.35 2.09
CA ARG A 377 -27.90 22.26 2.14
C ARG A 377 -27.39 22.49 3.56
N ARG A 378 -27.85 23.55 4.23
CA ARG A 378 -27.43 23.85 5.62
C ARG A 378 -27.83 22.77 6.61
N ALA A 379 -29.02 22.18 6.47
CA ALA A 379 -29.44 21.08 7.35
C ALA A 379 -28.51 19.86 7.22
N LEU A 380 -28.09 19.52 6.00
CA LEU A 380 -27.10 18.46 5.78
C LEU A 380 -25.72 18.84 6.34
N GLU A 381 -25.27 20.09 6.18
CA GLU A 381 -24.01 20.59 6.75
C GLU A 381 -24.01 20.57 8.29
N ASP A 382 -25.14 20.91 8.91
CA ASP A 382 -25.37 20.84 10.35
C ASP A 382 -25.34 19.40 10.84
N GLN A 383 -25.94 18.45 10.10
CA GLN A 383 -25.88 17.02 10.41
C GLN A 383 -24.42 16.52 10.41
N VAL A 384 -23.62 16.89 9.40
CA VAL A 384 -22.19 16.55 9.35
C VAL A 384 -21.43 17.16 10.52
N SER A 385 -21.78 18.37 10.94
CA SER A 385 -21.13 19.06 12.06
C SER A 385 -21.53 18.49 13.43
N ALA A 386 -22.76 17.98 13.57
CA ALA A 386 -23.27 17.33 14.78
C ALA A 386 -22.77 15.89 14.96
N ALA A 387 -22.30 15.23 13.90
CA ALA A 387 -21.77 13.87 13.96
C ALA A 387 -20.53 13.78 14.88
N THR A 388 -20.54 12.78 15.77
CA THR A 388 -19.45 12.51 16.71
C THR A 388 -18.34 11.73 16.02
N LEU A 389 -17.52 12.44 15.23
CA LEU A 389 -16.46 11.88 14.41
C LEU A 389 -15.10 12.52 14.72
N SER A 390 -14.01 11.83 14.37
CA SER A 390 -12.68 12.44 14.34
C SER A 390 -12.62 13.61 13.35
N ASP A 391 -11.63 14.49 13.47
CA ASP A 391 -11.49 15.62 12.56
C ASP A 391 -11.26 15.18 11.11
N GLN A 392 -10.51 14.09 10.90
CA GLN A 392 -10.30 13.52 9.56
C GLN A 392 -11.59 12.93 8.98
N GLU A 393 -12.32 12.13 9.75
CA GLU A 393 -13.61 11.57 9.33
C GLU A 393 -14.64 12.67 9.05
N ARG A 394 -14.68 13.74 9.85
CA ARG A 394 -15.57 14.88 9.60
C ARG A 394 -15.23 15.59 8.29
N ARG A 395 -13.94 15.79 7.98
CA ARG A 395 -13.53 16.36 6.68
C ARG A 395 -13.92 15.46 5.50
N ARG A 396 -13.70 14.14 5.63
CA ARG A 396 -14.14 13.15 4.64
C ARG A 396 -15.66 13.18 4.45
N LEU A 397 -16.43 13.26 5.53
CA LEU A 397 -17.89 13.28 5.47
C LEU A 397 -18.40 14.57 4.79
N ARG A 398 -17.79 15.73 5.06
CA ARG A 398 -18.07 16.99 4.34
C ARG A 398 -17.77 16.89 2.85
N ALA A 399 -16.65 16.28 2.47
CA ALA A 399 -16.33 16.09 1.06
C ALA A 399 -17.31 15.14 0.36
N ASN A 400 -17.79 14.10 1.06
CA ASN A 400 -18.86 13.24 0.55
C ASN A 400 -20.21 13.98 0.44
N LEU A 401 -20.51 14.93 1.34
CA LEU A 401 -21.69 15.79 1.18
C LEU A 401 -21.62 16.57 -0.15
N GLU A 402 -20.52 17.27 -0.40
CA GLU A 402 -20.34 18.00 -1.66
C GLU A 402 -20.46 17.07 -2.88
N TRP A 403 -19.94 15.85 -2.76
CA TRP A 403 -20.09 14.86 -3.81
C TRP A 403 -21.54 14.42 -4.02
N PHE A 404 -22.30 14.13 -2.96
CA PHE A 404 -23.71 13.75 -3.07
C PHE A 404 -24.60 14.89 -3.58
N LEU A 405 -24.24 16.14 -3.32
CA LEU A 405 -24.94 17.31 -3.88
C LEU A 405 -24.67 17.47 -5.39
N ALA A 406 -23.47 17.11 -5.86
CA ALA A 406 -23.12 17.15 -7.28
C ALA A 406 -23.60 15.90 -8.05
N VAL A 407 -23.58 14.73 -7.39
CA VAL A 407 -23.90 13.42 -7.96
C VAL A 407 -25.00 12.77 -7.12
N PRO A 408 -26.27 12.82 -7.58
CA PRO A 408 -27.39 12.29 -6.83
C PRO A 408 -27.21 10.81 -6.46
N PRO A 409 -27.49 10.42 -5.20
CA PRO A 409 -27.39 9.03 -4.77
C PRO A 409 -28.37 8.10 -5.52
N ASP A 410 -27.90 6.89 -5.86
CA ASP A 410 -28.73 5.87 -6.51
C ASP A 410 -29.41 4.96 -5.46
N MET A 411 -30.74 4.99 -5.41
CA MET A 411 -31.52 4.19 -4.47
C MET A 411 -31.39 2.68 -4.67
N ALA A 412 -31.13 2.20 -5.88
CA ALA A 412 -30.92 0.77 -6.10
C ALA A 412 -29.65 0.29 -5.37
N LEU A 413 -28.58 1.08 -5.45
CA LEU A 413 -27.30 0.79 -4.80
C LEU A 413 -27.36 1.00 -3.29
N LEU A 414 -28.02 2.08 -2.85
CA LEU A 414 -28.26 2.34 -1.42
C LEU A 414 -29.05 1.21 -0.77
N ARG A 415 -30.09 0.67 -1.43
CA ARG A 415 -30.90 -0.42 -0.87
C ARG A 415 -30.08 -1.67 -0.55
N ARG A 416 -29.09 -2.01 -1.35
CA ARG A 416 -28.18 -3.13 -1.07
C ARG A 416 -27.39 -2.88 0.21
N LYS A 417 -26.82 -1.68 0.36
CA LYS A 417 -26.06 -1.28 1.55
C LYS A 417 -26.92 -1.16 2.81
N LEU A 418 -28.18 -0.73 2.67
CA LEU A 418 -29.13 -0.63 3.77
C LEU A 418 -29.56 -1.99 4.32
N LYS A 419 -29.53 -3.07 3.51
CA LYS A 419 -29.79 -4.43 4.00
C LYS A 419 -28.64 -5.02 4.81
N GLU A 420 -27.41 -4.58 4.54
CA GLU A 420 -26.21 -4.98 5.30
C GLU A 420 -26.16 -4.32 6.69
N VAL A 421 -26.77 -3.14 6.84
CA VAL A 421 -26.89 -2.42 8.11
C VAL A 421 -28.04 -3.00 8.94
N GLY A 422 -27.74 -3.56 10.11
CA GLY A 422 -28.71 -4.18 11.02
C GLY A 422 -29.83 -3.24 11.50
N GLN A 423 -30.88 -3.82 12.10
CA GLN A 423 -32.09 -3.10 12.53
C GLN A 423 -31.84 -1.96 13.53
N ASP A 424 -30.73 -1.99 14.26
CA ASP A 424 -30.39 -1.01 15.31
C ASP A 424 -30.20 0.42 14.79
N ASN A 425 -29.85 0.61 13.50
CA ASN A 425 -29.65 1.94 12.90
C ASN A 425 -30.91 2.52 12.22
N GLN A 426 -32.02 1.76 12.14
CA GLN A 426 -33.22 2.23 11.44
C GLN A 426 -33.88 3.46 12.09
N ALA A 427 -33.75 3.64 13.40
CA ALA A 427 -34.30 4.82 14.08
C ALA A 427 -33.51 6.09 13.75
N ALA A 428 -32.18 6.00 13.71
CA ALA A 428 -31.30 7.13 13.36
C ALA A 428 -31.48 7.54 11.89
N MET A 429 -31.56 6.57 10.98
CA MET A 429 -31.85 6.81 9.56
C MET A 429 -33.20 7.51 9.34
N ARG A 430 -34.25 7.12 10.08
CA ARG A 430 -35.55 7.80 10.02
C ARG A 430 -35.48 9.23 10.52
N ALA A 431 -34.79 9.46 11.65
CA ALA A 431 -34.60 10.81 12.18
C ALA A 431 -33.84 11.71 11.20
N ALA A 432 -32.82 11.18 10.52
CA ALA A 432 -32.07 11.90 9.49
C ALA A 432 -32.95 12.28 8.28
N LEU A 433 -33.78 11.36 7.77
CA LEU A 433 -34.71 11.61 6.67
C LEU A 433 -35.74 12.71 7.01
N VAL A 434 -36.32 12.63 8.20
CA VAL A 434 -37.29 13.62 8.67
C VAL A 434 -36.62 14.98 8.90
N GLY A 435 -35.42 15.00 9.47
CA GLY A 435 -34.64 16.21 9.69
C GLY A 435 -34.30 16.94 8.39
N ALA A 436 -33.90 16.20 7.35
CA ALA A 436 -33.61 16.77 6.03
C ALA A 436 -34.86 17.41 5.39
N ALA A 437 -36.02 16.73 5.44
CA ALA A 437 -37.27 17.23 4.86
C ALA A 437 -37.92 18.40 5.64
N HIS A 438 -37.53 18.65 6.89
CA HIS A 438 -38.01 19.79 7.67
C HIS A 438 -37.12 21.04 7.56
N ALA A 439 -36.06 21.00 6.74
CA ALA A 439 -35.02 22.02 6.72
C ALA A 439 -35.54 23.43 6.35
N ASP A 440 -36.50 23.52 5.43
CA ASP A 440 -37.10 24.79 4.99
C ASP A 440 -38.49 25.05 5.61
N GLY A 441 -39.05 24.05 6.31
CA GLY A 441 -40.38 24.06 6.92
C GLY A 441 -41.54 23.91 5.93
N ILE A 442 -41.28 23.52 4.68
CA ILE A 442 -42.29 23.25 3.64
C ILE A 442 -41.99 21.90 3.00
N ILE A 443 -42.68 20.86 3.48
CA ILE A 443 -42.52 19.51 2.91
C ILE A 443 -43.24 19.44 1.55
N HIS A 444 -42.49 19.19 0.48
CA HIS A 444 -43.01 19.00 -0.87
C HIS A 444 -43.45 17.55 -1.11
N SER A 445 -44.42 17.35 -2.02
CA SER A 445 -44.95 16.00 -2.32
C SER A 445 -43.89 15.05 -2.88
N ASP A 446 -42.90 15.57 -3.61
CA ASP A 446 -41.83 14.79 -4.20
C ASP A 446 -40.84 14.29 -3.11
N GLU A 447 -40.61 15.09 -2.07
CA GLU A 447 -39.81 14.68 -0.90
C GLU A 447 -40.52 13.58 -0.11
N VAL A 448 -41.84 13.71 0.12
CA VAL A 448 -42.64 12.65 0.77
C VAL A 448 -42.57 11.36 -0.03
N ALA A 449 -42.71 11.45 -1.37
CA ALA A 449 -42.59 10.29 -2.23
C ALA A 449 -41.19 9.65 -2.18
N SER A 450 -40.13 10.45 -2.04
CA SER A 450 -38.76 9.97 -1.85
C SER A 450 -38.56 9.31 -0.49
N ILE A 451 -39.12 9.87 0.60
CA ILE A 451 -39.11 9.26 1.93
C ILE A 451 -39.86 7.92 1.92
N GLU A 452 -41.04 7.86 1.29
CA GLU A 452 -41.80 6.61 1.14
C GLU A 452 -40.98 5.54 0.40
N LYS A 453 -40.23 5.91 -0.64
CA LYS A 453 -39.32 4.98 -1.34
C LYS A 453 -38.23 4.45 -0.41
N VAL A 454 -37.66 5.31 0.43
CA VAL A 454 -36.64 4.89 1.42
C VAL A 454 -37.25 3.96 2.48
N TYR A 455 -38.46 4.25 2.98
CA TYR A 455 -39.15 3.39 3.96
C TYR A 455 -39.43 1.98 3.38
N LYS A 456 -39.90 1.91 2.12
CA LYS A 456 -40.04 0.62 1.40
C LYS A 456 -38.71 -0.10 1.23
N ALA A 457 -37.63 0.64 0.99
CA ALA A 457 -36.29 0.07 0.87
C ALA A 457 -35.79 -0.53 2.18
N LEU A 458 -36.13 0.09 3.32
CA LEU A 458 -35.84 -0.36 4.68
C LEU A 458 -36.76 -1.48 5.19
N GLY A 459 -37.78 -1.88 4.41
CA GLY A 459 -38.78 -2.87 4.82
C GLY A 459 -39.80 -2.34 5.83
N LEU A 460 -39.96 -1.03 5.92
CA LEU A 460 -40.92 -0.35 6.81
C LEU A 460 -42.23 -0.05 6.07
N ASP A 461 -43.32 0.06 6.84
CA ASP A 461 -44.61 0.51 6.31
C ASP A 461 -44.51 1.98 5.85
N PRO A 462 -44.80 2.31 4.58
CA PRO A 462 -44.82 3.68 4.07
C PRO A 462 -45.72 4.63 4.86
N ALA A 463 -46.77 4.11 5.52
CA ALA A 463 -47.66 4.93 6.34
C ALA A 463 -46.93 5.59 7.52
N LEU A 464 -45.82 5.00 7.99
CA LEU A 464 -44.99 5.58 9.05
C LEU A 464 -44.27 6.86 8.62
N ALA A 465 -44.05 7.08 7.32
CA ALA A 465 -43.42 8.31 6.83
C ALA A 465 -44.26 9.54 7.21
N TYR A 466 -45.59 9.45 7.08
CA TYR A 466 -46.49 10.54 7.46
C TYR A 466 -46.51 10.78 8.98
N SER A 467 -46.50 9.73 9.80
CA SER A 467 -46.45 9.91 11.25
C SER A 467 -45.13 10.52 11.71
N ASP A 468 -44.02 10.10 11.11
CA ASP A 468 -42.69 10.59 11.48
C ASP A 468 -42.46 12.03 10.99
N LEU A 469 -43.00 12.39 9.81
CA LEU A 469 -43.02 13.77 9.34
C LEU A 469 -43.84 14.68 10.27
N HIS A 470 -45.05 14.28 10.66
CA HIS A 470 -45.89 15.08 11.56
C HIS A 470 -45.41 15.12 13.01
N ALA A 471 -44.62 14.13 13.45
CA ALA A 471 -44.01 14.14 14.78
C ALA A 471 -42.93 15.23 14.94
N GLY A 472 -42.38 15.74 13.81
CA GLY A 472 -41.38 16.82 13.77
C GLY A 472 -41.94 18.24 13.92
N GLU A 473 -43.26 18.44 13.90
CA GLU A 473 -43.84 19.79 13.98
C GLU A 473 -43.75 20.42 15.38
N VAL A 474 -43.07 21.56 15.41
CA VAL A 474 -43.10 22.58 16.45
C VAL A 474 -44.49 23.24 16.47
N SER A 475 -45.16 23.16 17.63
CA SER A 475 -46.24 24.04 18.12
C SER A 475 -47.22 24.60 17.07
N ASP A 476 -48.43 24.03 17.05
CA ASP A 476 -49.65 24.52 16.39
C ASP A 476 -50.13 25.89 16.98
N GLY A 477 -49.34 26.93 16.77
CA GLY A 477 -49.55 28.29 17.29
C GLY A 477 -49.28 29.35 16.22
N PRO A 478 -50.00 30.48 16.21
CA PRO A 478 -49.89 31.46 15.14
C PRO A 478 -48.49 32.10 15.08
N ARG A 479 -47.87 32.07 13.89
CA ARG A 479 -46.56 32.70 13.64
C ARG A 479 -46.64 34.22 13.82
N THR A 480 -45.75 34.77 14.65
CA THR A 480 -45.66 36.21 14.88
C THR A 480 -44.98 36.90 13.69
N VAL A 481 -45.76 37.61 12.87
CA VAL A 481 -45.28 38.28 11.63
C VAL A 481 -44.56 39.61 11.92
N ARG A 482 -44.68 40.17 13.13
CA ARG A 482 -43.97 41.38 13.56
C ARG A 482 -43.82 41.44 15.07
N ALA A 483 -42.60 41.68 15.57
CA ALA A 483 -42.36 41.90 16.99
C ALA A 483 -43.08 43.17 17.48
N SER A 484 -43.76 43.07 18.63
CA SER A 484 -44.43 44.18 19.29
C SER A 484 -43.42 45.26 19.68
N GLN A 485 -43.69 46.52 19.32
CA GLN A 485 -43.01 47.68 19.91
C GLN A 485 -43.86 48.23 21.07
N PRO A 486 -43.25 48.72 22.15
CA PRO A 486 -43.99 49.13 23.34
C PRO A 486 -44.75 50.44 23.07
N GLY A 487 -46.03 50.32 22.74
CA GLY A 487 -47.00 51.42 22.80
C GLY A 487 -47.55 51.59 24.21
N ARG A 488 -48.00 52.81 24.54
CA ARG A 488 -48.57 53.21 25.85
C ARG A 488 -49.64 52.22 26.35
N PRO A 489 -49.77 52.04 27.68
CA PRO A 489 -50.62 51.01 28.27
C PRO A 489 -52.09 51.25 27.92
N GLY A 490 -52.64 50.42 27.05
CA GLY A 490 -54.07 50.27 26.82
C GLY A 490 -54.66 49.12 27.65
N GLU A 491 -55.99 49.04 27.71
CA GLU A 491 -56.72 48.04 28.49
C GLU A 491 -56.38 46.60 28.09
N ALA A 492 -56.27 45.72 29.10
CA ALA A 492 -55.94 44.32 28.93
C ALA A 492 -57.05 43.56 28.21
N ILE A 493 -56.70 42.88 27.12
CA ILE A 493 -57.61 41.98 26.39
C ILE A 493 -57.78 40.71 27.24
N PRO A 494 -59.01 40.25 27.53
CA PRO A 494 -59.24 39.01 28.28
C PRO A 494 -58.63 37.79 27.57
N GLU A 495 -58.05 36.87 28.33
CA GLU A 495 -57.56 35.58 27.82
C GLU A 495 -58.70 34.78 27.17
N LEU A 496 -58.52 34.43 25.89
CA LEU A 496 -59.40 33.51 25.18
C LEU A 496 -59.20 32.10 25.75
N GLU A 497 -60.27 31.52 26.32
CA GLU A 497 -60.29 30.11 26.70
C GLU A 497 -59.98 29.24 25.48
N LYS A 498 -58.99 28.36 25.62
CA LYS A 498 -58.62 27.34 24.63
C LYS A 498 -59.88 26.53 24.28
N ALA A 499 -60.34 26.64 23.03
CA ALA A 499 -61.34 25.73 22.51
C ALA A 499 -60.79 24.30 22.59
N SER A 500 -61.41 23.46 23.42
CA SER A 500 -61.21 22.01 23.40
C SER A 500 -61.49 21.52 21.99
N GLY A 501 -60.47 21.04 21.29
CA GLY A 501 -60.65 20.26 20.06
C GLY A 501 -61.60 19.07 20.29
N PRO A 502 -62.11 18.44 19.22
CA PRO A 502 -63.07 17.36 19.33
C PRO A 502 -62.44 16.18 20.09
N LYS A 503 -63.03 15.81 21.24
CA LYS A 503 -62.66 14.60 21.99
C LYS A 503 -63.03 13.38 21.16
N LEU A 504 -62.03 12.71 20.62
CA LEU A 504 -62.18 11.39 20.02
C LEU A 504 -62.66 10.39 21.09
N ASP A 505 -63.75 9.70 20.78
CA ASP A 505 -64.38 8.74 21.67
C ASP A 505 -63.58 7.43 21.65
N ALA A 506 -62.82 7.20 22.72
CA ALA A 506 -61.97 6.03 22.88
C ALA A 506 -62.75 4.70 22.79
N SER A 507 -64.04 4.69 23.13
CA SER A 507 -64.88 3.50 22.99
C SER A 507 -65.17 3.16 21.52
N ARG A 508 -65.35 4.19 20.68
CA ARG A 508 -65.53 4.05 19.24
C ARG A 508 -64.25 3.63 18.53
N ILE A 509 -63.09 4.09 18.98
CA ILE A 509 -61.78 3.66 18.45
C ILE A 509 -61.48 2.20 18.81
N ALA A 510 -61.85 1.76 20.02
CA ALA A 510 -61.70 0.36 20.41
C ALA A 510 -62.63 -0.57 19.59
N ALA A 511 -63.87 -0.15 19.34
CA ALA A 511 -64.82 -0.88 18.47
C ALA A 511 -64.32 -0.94 17.02
N ILE A 512 -63.94 0.23 16.47
CA ILE A 512 -62.89 0.46 15.45
C ILE A 512 -61.95 -0.72 15.15
N ARG A 513 -60.96 -0.81 16.04
CA ARG A 513 -59.86 -1.76 15.97
C ARG A 513 -60.32 -3.20 16.11
N SER A 514 -61.27 -3.48 17.00
CA SER A 514 -61.81 -4.85 17.17
C SER A 514 -62.52 -5.35 15.91
N ASP A 515 -63.28 -4.49 15.23
CA ASP A 515 -63.91 -4.84 13.96
C ASP A 515 -62.87 -5.02 12.84
N THR A 516 -61.79 -4.22 12.85
CA THR A 516 -60.70 -4.33 11.86
C THR A 516 -59.91 -5.63 12.06
N GLU A 517 -59.58 -6.00 13.31
CA GLU A 517 -58.91 -7.26 13.65
C GLU A 517 -59.78 -8.48 13.28
N ARG A 518 -61.09 -8.39 13.51
CA ARG A 518 -62.03 -9.47 13.16
C ARG A 518 -62.15 -9.63 11.64
N VAL A 519 -62.16 -8.54 10.88
CA VAL A 519 -62.19 -8.58 9.41
C VAL A 519 -60.86 -9.11 8.85
N SER A 520 -59.71 -8.70 9.41
CA SER A 520 -58.40 -9.23 9.02
C SER A 520 -58.23 -10.73 9.34
N SER A 521 -58.79 -11.21 10.46
CA SER A 521 -58.79 -12.64 10.80
C SER A 521 -59.63 -13.48 9.83
N VAL A 522 -60.79 -12.97 9.41
CA VAL A 522 -61.66 -13.66 8.45
C VAL A 522 -61.07 -13.63 7.04
N LEU A 523 -60.42 -12.52 6.64
CA LEU A 523 -59.67 -12.42 5.39
C LEU A 523 -58.46 -13.36 5.37
N GLY A 524 -57.69 -13.45 6.47
CA GLY A 524 -56.56 -14.38 6.59
C GLY A 524 -56.98 -15.85 6.44
N GLN A 525 -58.15 -16.24 6.95
CA GLN A 525 -58.69 -17.60 6.80
C GLN A 525 -59.27 -17.91 5.43
N ILE A 526 -59.56 -16.91 4.59
CA ILE A 526 -60.11 -17.09 3.24
C ILE A 526 -58.98 -17.18 2.19
N PHE A 527 -57.82 -16.60 2.47
CA PHE A 527 -56.66 -16.58 1.58
C PHE A 527 -55.59 -17.65 1.90
N ASP A 528 -55.81 -18.49 2.91
CA ASP A 528 -54.94 -19.62 3.22
C ASP A 528 -55.31 -20.80 2.31
N VAL A 529 -54.74 -20.78 1.10
CA VAL A 529 -54.72 -21.92 0.17
C VAL A 529 -53.37 -22.58 0.35
N GLU A 530 -53.37 -23.81 0.87
CA GLU A 530 -52.16 -24.64 1.01
C GLU A 530 -51.53 -24.87 -0.38
N GLU A 531 -50.44 -24.16 -0.67
CA GLU A 531 -49.46 -24.57 -1.67
C GLU A 531 -48.34 -25.34 -0.97
N GLU A 532 -48.38 -26.67 -1.13
CA GLU A 532 -47.22 -27.52 -0.93
C GLU A 532 -46.19 -27.20 -2.02
N GLU A 533 -45.04 -26.62 -1.64
CA GLU A 533 -43.80 -26.82 -2.38
C GLU A 533 -42.68 -27.32 -1.48
N SER A 534 -42.12 -28.43 -1.97
CA SER A 534 -41.11 -29.29 -1.40
C SER A 534 -39.74 -28.63 -1.41
N GLY A 535 -39.11 -28.50 -0.25
CA GLY A 535 -37.70 -28.15 -0.10
C GLY A 535 -37.10 -28.86 1.12
N ALA A 536 -36.79 -30.14 0.97
CA ALA A 536 -36.16 -30.94 2.01
C ALA A 536 -34.75 -30.42 2.35
N SER A 537 -34.60 -29.72 3.48
CA SER A 537 -33.31 -29.50 4.13
C SER A 537 -32.87 -30.79 4.81
N GLY A 538 -32.05 -31.59 4.14
CA GLY A 538 -31.34 -32.72 4.75
C GLY A 538 -30.22 -32.23 5.70
N PRO A 539 -29.79 -33.06 6.67
CA PRO A 539 -28.75 -32.67 7.62
C PRO A 539 -27.40 -32.45 6.91
N ALA A 540 -26.73 -31.36 7.27
CA ALA A 540 -25.46 -30.91 6.70
C ALA A 540 -24.39 -32.01 6.72
N SER A 541 -24.09 -32.56 5.55
CA SER A 541 -22.84 -33.29 5.32
C SER A 541 -21.74 -32.25 5.14
N GLN A 542 -20.64 -32.38 5.88
CA GLN A 542 -19.52 -31.43 5.82
C GLN A 542 -19.04 -31.27 4.38
N SER A 543 -19.11 -30.05 3.86
CA SER A 543 -18.62 -29.72 2.52
C SER A 543 -17.09 -29.69 2.50
N GLN A 544 -16.52 -30.08 1.36
CA GLN A 544 -15.08 -30.09 1.13
C GLN A 544 -14.51 -28.68 0.87
N LEU A 545 -15.37 -27.74 0.48
CA LEU A 545 -15.06 -26.33 0.30
C LEU A 545 -16.01 -25.51 1.18
N ALA A 546 -15.44 -24.68 2.06
CA ALA A 546 -16.21 -23.76 2.88
C ALA A 546 -17.05 -22.82 1.99
N GLY A 547 -18.34 -22.65 2.30
CA GLY A 547 -19.27 -21.82 1.54
C GLY A 547 -20.14 -22.57 0.51
N LEU A 548 -19.75 -23.78 0.11
CA LEU A 548 -20.54 -24.63 -0.80
C LEU A 548 -21.20 -25.79 -0.07
N ASP A 549 -22.29 -26.33 -0.59
CA ASP A 549 -22.79 -27.65 -0.19
C ASP A 549 -21.95 -28.78 -0.83
N SER A 550 -22.18 -30.02 -0.38
CA SER A 550 -21.39 -31.18 -0.81
C SER A 550 -21.44 -31.46 -2.31
N LYS A 551 -22.54 -31.12 -3.01
CA LYS A 551 -22.69 -31.38 -4.45
C LYS A 551 -21.95 -30.33 -5.27
N HIS A 552 -22.13 -29.05 -4.94
CA HIS A 552 -21.43 -27.97 -5.62
C HIS A 552 -19.93 -27.98 -5.33
N GLY A 553 -19.51 -28.37 -4.12
CA GLY A 553 -18.09 -28.56 -3.79
C GLY A 553 -17.42 -29.65 -4.63
N ALA A 554 -18.10 -30.77 -4.85
CA ALA A 554 -17.60 -31.86 -5.71
C ALA A 554 -17.53 -31.42 -7.19
N LEU A 555 -18.52 -30.66 -7.65
CA LEU A 555 -18.53 -30.07 -9.00
C LEU A 555 -17.32 -29.16 -9.21
N VAL A 556 -17.01 -28.25 -8.28
CA VAL A 556 -15.85 -27.35 -8.37
C VAL A 556 -14.54 -28.11 -8.48
N LEU A 557 -14.35 -29.16 -7.68
CA LEU A 557 -13.14 -29.98 -7.74
C LEU A 557 -12.96 -30.67 -9.09
N GLU A 558 -14.05 -31.08 -9.74
CA GLU A 558 -14.01 -31.65 -11.08
C GLU A 558 -13.73 -30.59 -12.15
N LEU A 559 -14.34 -29.40 -12.03
CA LEU A 559 -14.17 -28.30 -12.98
C LEU A 559 -12.71 -27.82 -13.06
N VAL A 560 -12.00 -27.69 -11.93
CA VAL A 560 -10.61 -27.19 -11.88
C VAL A 560 -9.57 -28.16 -12.45
N THR A 561 -9.97 -29.37 -12.87
CA THR A 561 -9.06 -30.35 -13.48
C THR A 561 -8.71 -30.02 -14.93
N ARG A 562 -9.53 -29.20 -15.60
CA ARG A 562 -9.34 -28.78 -16.99
C ARG A 562 -9.46 -27.26 -17.10
N GLU A 563 -8.80 -26.71 -18.11
CA GLU A 563 -8.81 -25.26 -18.38
C GLU A 563 -10.09 -24.83 -19.12
N HIS A 564 -10.78 -25.76 -19.79
CA HIS A 564 -11.94 -25.47 -20.63
C HIS A 564 -12.94 -26.63 -20.66
N TRP A 565 -14.24 -26.30 -20.68
CA TRP A 565 -15.36 -27.24 -20.82
C TRP A 565 -16.34 -26.76 -21.90
N SER A 566 -16.72 -27.65 -22.82
CA SER A 566 -17.83 -27.32 -23.73
C SER A 566 -19.19 -27.31 -23.01
N GLU A 567 -20.18 -26.62 -23.58
CA GLU A 567 -21.54 -26.53 -23.00
C GLU A 567 -22.15 -27.92 -22.74
N THR A 568 -21.99 -28.85 -23.69
CA THR A 568 -22.49 -30.23 -23.55
C THR A 568 -21.75 -31.05 -22.47
N GLU A 569 -20.47 -30.79 -22.26
CA GLU A 569 -19.69 -31.48 -21.23
C GLU A 569 -20.03 -30.94 -19.85
N PHE A 570 -20.17 -29.61 -19.73
CA PHE A 570 -20.60 -28.97 -18.49
C PHE A 570 -21.99 -29.43 -18.05
N GLU A 571 -22.96 -29.50 -18.97
CA GLU A 571 -24.29 -30.07 -18.68
C GLU A 571 -24.20 -31.53 -18.21
N THR A 572 -23.33 -32.33 -18.83
CA THR A 572 -23.15 -33.75 -18.48
C THR A 572 -22.59 -33.90 -17.06
N ILE A 573 -21.67 -33.03 -16.66
CA ILE A 573 -21.07 -33.05 -15.31
C ILE A 573 -22.04 -32.50 -14.27
N CYS A 574 -22.77 -31.43 -14.58
CA CYS A 574 -23.83 -30.95 -13.69
C CYS A 574 -24.88 -32.06 -13.45
N ALA A 575 -25.27 -32.78 -14.51
CA ALA A 575 -26.18 -33.91 -14.42
C ALA A 575 -25.61 -35.09 -13.61
N SER A 576 -24.30 -35.38 -13.72
CA SER A 576 -23.65 -36.44 -12.94
C SER A 576 -23.65 -36.15 -11.43
N HIS A 577 -23.58 -34.87 -11.05
CA HIS A 577 -23.72 -34.38 -9.66
C HIS A 577 -25.18 -34.12 -9.23
N GLY A 578 -26.15 -34.32 -10.13
CA GLY A 578 -27.57 -34.13 -9.87
C GLY A 578 -27.97 -32.65 -9.71
N LEU A 579 -27.32 -31.77 -10.46
CA LEU A 579 -27.52 -30.32 -10.50
C LEU A 579 -28.01 -29.88 -11.89
N MET A 580 -28.77 -28.78 -11.95
CA MET A 580 -29.14 -28.14 -13.22
C MET A 580 -28.01 -27.19 -13.63
N ALA A 581 -27.61 -27.20 -14.91
CA ALA A 581 -26.42 -26.48 -15.38
C ALA A 581 -26.47 -24.97 -15.09
N SER A 582 -27.60 -24.31 -15.35
CA SER A 582 -27.77 -22.87 -15.10
C SER A 582 -27.67 -22.51 -13.61
N GLY A 583 -28.29 -23.29 -12.73
CA GLY A 583 -28.22 -23.06 -11.28
C GLY A 583 -26.84 -23.41 -10.69
N ALA A 584 -26.19 -24.43 -11.24
CA ALA A 584 -24.83 -24.81 -10.83
C ALA A 584 -23.81 -23.73 -11.21
N LEU A 585 -23.92 -23.16 -12.42
CA LEU A 585 -23.08 -22.06 -12.88
C LEU A 585 -23.19 -20.84 -11.95
N GLU A 586 -24.41 -20.44 -11.61
CA GLU A 586 -24.67 -19.30 -10.72
C GLU A 586 -24.07 -19.52 -9.33
N VAL A 587 -24.33 -20.66 -8.71
CA VAL A 587 -23.84 -20.99 -7.35
C VAL A 587 -22.32 -21.11 -7.31
N VAL A 588 -21.70 -21.72 -8.34
CA VAL A 588 -20.25 -21.87 -8.42
C VAL A 588 -19.55 -20.54 -8.64
N ASN A 589 -20.08 -19.68 -9.53
CA ASN A 589 -19.51 -18.37 -9.76
C ASN A 589 -19.75 -17.42 -8.57
N GLU A 590 -20.93 -17.47 -7.93
CA GLU A 590 -21.20 -16.71 -6.71
C GLU A 590 -20.21 -17.06 -5.59
N TRP A 591 -19.99 -18.35 -5.34
CA TRP A 591 -18.98 -18.80 -4.39
C TRP A 591 -17.55 -18.35 -4.75
N ALA A 592 -17.20 -18.39 -6.04
CA ALA A 592 -15.91 -17.95 -6.53
C ALA A 592 -15.71 -16.43 -6.32
N PHE A 593 -16.75 -15.63 -6.56
CA PHE A 593 -16.74 -14.20 -6.28
C PHE A 593 -16.63 -13.91 -4.78
N GLU A 594 -17.35 -14.64 -3.92
CA GLU A 594 -17.26 -14.45 -2.47
C GLU A 594 -15.87 -14.79 -1.91
N THR A 595 -15.19 -15.79 -2.50
CA THR A 595 -13.92 -16.32 -1.96
C THR A 595 -12.68 -15.69 -2.62
N TYR A 596 -12.74 -15.40 -3.92
CA TYR A 596 -11.60 -15.00 -4.75
C TYR A 596 -11.84 -13.71 -5.56
N ASP A 597 -13.01 -13.08 -5.45
CA ASP A 597 -13.39 -11.82 -6.13
C ASP A 597 -13.37 -11.90 -7.68
N GLU A 598 -13.47 -13.11 -8.23
CA GLU A 598 -13.58 -13.41 -9.68
C GLU A 598 -14.51 -14.63 -9.90
N ALA A 599 -15.13 -14.72 -11.09
CA ALA A 599 -15.89 -15.91 -11.50
C ALA A 599 -14.96 -17.11 -11.73
N LEU A 600 -15.38 -18.32 -11.36
CA LEU A 600 -14.63 -19.53 -11.69
C LEU A 600 -14.76 -19.88 -13.18
N LEU A 601 -15.94 -19.67 -13.76
CA LEU A 601 -16.28 -20.02 -15.13
C LEU A 601 -16.67 -18.76 -15.91
N ASP A 602 -15.95 -18.48 -17.00
CA ASP A 602 -16.29 -17.43 -17.97
C ASP A 602 -17.01 -18.04 -19.18
N GLU A 603 -18.15 -17.44 -19.56
CA GLU A 603 -19.04 -17.95 -20.61
C GLU A 603 -18.72 -17.25 -21.94
N TYR A 604 -17.98 -17.93 -22.82
CA TYR A 604 -17.59 -17.40 -24.14
C TYR A 604 -17.85 -18.38 -25.30
N ASP A 605 -17.08 -19.46 -25.41
CA ASP A 605 -17.26 -20.56 -26.38
C ASP A 605 -17.30 -21.90 -25.62
N GLY A 606 -18.24 -22.02 -24.68
CA GLY A 606 -18.18 -22.96 -23.57
C GLY A 606 -17.82 -22.22 -22.28
N TYR A 607 -17.17 -22.92 -21.35
CA TYR A 607 -16.79 -22.42 -20.03
C TYR A 607 -15.29 -22.51 -19.82
N ASP A 608 -14.62 -21.35 -19.82
CA ASP A 608 -13.20 -21.23 -19.47
C ASP A 608 -13.04 -21.17 -17.96
N VAL A 609 -12.13 -21.97 -17.40
CA VAL A 609 -11.89 -22.04 -15.95
C VAL A 609 -10.78 -21.08 -15.56
N SER A 610 -11.03 -20.18 -14.60
CA SER A 610 -10.00 -19.25 -14.10
C SER A 610 -8.78 -20.02 -13.57
N PRO A 611 -7.58 -19.82 -14.15
CA PRO A 611 -6.38 -20.56 -13.73
C PRO A 611 -5.93 -20.18 -12.32
N GLU A 612 -6.14 -18.93 -11.90
CA GLU A 612 -5.78 -18.44 -10.57
C GLU A 612 -6.62 -19.13 -9.48
N ILE A 613 -7.93 -19.27 -9.71
CA ILE A 613 -8.83 -19.97 -8.78
C ILE A 613 -8.57 -21.48 -8.80
N ALA A 614 -8.32 -22.06 -9.98
CA ALA A 614 -7.99 -23.48 -10.11
C ALA A 614 -6.70 -23.85 -9.34
N GLU A 615 -5.66 -23.01 -9.40
CA GLU A 615 -4.42 -23.21 -8.62
C GLU A 615 -4.68 -23.04 -7.12
N ALA A 616 -5.42 -22.01 -6.69
CA ALA A 616 -5.72 -21.77 -5.28
C ALA A 616 -6.53 -22.93 -4.65
N VAL A 617 -7.49 -23.49 -5.39
CA VAL A 617 -8.27 -24.66 -4.96
C VAL A 617 -7.38 -25.91 -4.86
N LYS A 618 -6.46 -26.13 -5.81
CA LYS A 618 -5.50 -27.25 -5.78
C LYS A 618 -4.51 -27.13 -4.62
N GLU A 619 -3.98 -25.94 -4.35
CA GLU A 619 -3.09 -25.69 -3.22
C GLU A 619 -3.79 -25.95 -1.88
N LYS A 620 -5.05 -25.51 -1.74
CA LYS A 620 -5.86 -25.73 -0.54
C LYS A 620 -6.12 -27.21 -0.28
N MET A 621 -6.40 -27.98 -1.32
CA MET A 621 -6.63 -29.42 -1.20
C MET A 621 -5.33 -30.20 -0.93
N SER A 622 -4.21 -29.77 -1.52
CA SER A 622 -2.89 -30.32 -1.23
C SER A 622 -2.46 -30.07 0.23
N ALA A 623 -2.73 -28.87 0.76
CA ALA A 623 -2.49 -28.53 2.17
C ALA A 623 -3.35 -29.37 3.14
N GLU A 624 -4.52 -29.84 2.71
CA GLU A 624 -5.41 -30.73 3.47
C GLU A 624 -5.11 -32.23 3.27
N GLY A 625 -4.07 -32.57 2.48
CA GLY A 625 -3.60 -33.94 2.26
C GLY A 625 -4.48 -34.75 1.30
N ARG A 626 -5.15 -34.10 0.34
CA ARG A 626 -6.05 -34.72 -0.64
C ARG A 626 -5.58 -34.37 -2.06
N ASP A 627 -5.35 -35.37 -2.90
CA ASP A 627 -5.07 -35.18 -4.34
C ASP A 627 -6.37 -34.76 -5.06
N VAL A 628 -6.28 -33.74 -5.92
CA VAL A 628 -7.34 -33.25 -6.81
C VAL A 628 -6.93 -33.51 -8.25
#